data_AF-A0AA97DE81-F1
#
_entry.id   AF-A0AA97DE81-F1
#
_cell.length_a   1.000
_cell.length_b   1.000
_cell.length_c   1.000
_cell.angle_alpha   90.00
_cell.angle_beta   90.00
_cell.angle_gamma   90.00
#
_symmetry.space_group_name_H-M   'P 1'
#
loop_
_entity.id
_entity.type
_entity.pdbx_description
1 polymer ?
#
loop_
_entity_poly.entity_id
_entity_poly.type
_entity_poly.pdbx_seq_one_letter_code
_entity_poly.pdbx_strand_id
1 'polypeptide(L)' 'MLEPSFFYGAMYVNYGITVGISIVTFLIGTLLFNLSLLQSFAAIVGALFLLAPINLRLSRILWINLFISYEA' A
#
# COMPACT_ATOMS: atom_id res chain seq x y z
N MET A 1 14.92 -15.56 13.88
CA MET A 1 14.38 -14.19 13.77
C MET A 1 14.54 -13.80 12.32
N LEU A 2 13.46 -13.45 11.61
CA LEU A 2 13.56 -12.92 10.25
C LEU A 2 14.38 -11.63 10.31
N GLU A 3 15.42 -11.52 9.47
CA GLU A 3 16.38 -10.44 9.55
C GLU A 3 15.69 -9.06 9.40
N PRO A 4 16.00 -8.07 10.25
CA PRO A 4 15.42 -6.73 10.16
C PRO A 4 15.55 -6.10 8.76
N SER A 5 16.64 -6.39 8.05
CA SER A 5 16.93 -5.98 6.67
C SER A 5 15.82 -6.35 5.67
N PHE A 6 15.25 -7.55 5.79
CA PHE A 6 14.15 -8.01 4.94
C PHE A 6 12.91 -7.13 5.06
N PHE A 7 12.65 -6.62 6.27
CA PHE A 7 11.53 -5.72 6.51
C PHE A 7 11.77 -4.34 5.93
N TYR A 8 13.00 -3.83 5.88
CA TYR A 8 13.28 -2.51 5.32
C TYR A 8 12.93 -2.41 3.83
N GLY A 9 13.32 -3.40 3.01
CA GLY A 9 12.97 -3.41 1.58
C GLY A 9 11.46 -3.48 1.33
N ALA A 10 10.77 -4.39 2.05
CA ALA A 10 9.32 -4.51 1.98
C ALA A 10 8.58 -3.24 2.44
N MET A 11 9.15 -2.44 3.35
CA MET A 11 8.55 -1.17 3.79
C MET A 11 8.56 -0.10 2.71
N TYR A 12 9.60 -0.03 1.86
CA TYR A 12 9.61 0.88 0.71
C TYR A 12 8.55 0.50 -0.33
N VAL A 13 8.37 -0.80 -0.58
CA VAL A 13 7.29 -1.30 -1.45
C VAL A 13 5.92 -0.96 -0.86
N ASN A 14 5.75 -1.13 0.46
CA ASN A 14 4.52 -0.77 1.16
C ASN A 14 4.20 0.72 1.06
N TYR A 15 5.20 1.60 1.11
CA TYR A 15 5.02 3.02 0.90
C TYR A 15 4.47 3.32 -0.49
N GLY A 16 5.07 2.75 -1.54
CA GLY A 16 4.59 2.90 -2.92
C GLY A 16 3.14 2.45 -3.10
N ILE A 17 2.77 1.29 -2.54
CA ILE A 17 1.40 0.78 -2.60
C ILE A 17 0.43 1.69 -1.82
N THR A 18 0.82 2.17 -0.65
CA THR A 18 0.01 3.08 0.19
C THR A 18 -0.29 4.39 -0.55
N VAL A 19 0.71 4.95 -1.22
CA VAL A 19 0.54 6.14 -2.08
C VAL A 19 -0.41 5.83 -3.24
N GLY A 20 -0.24 4.69 -3.92
CA GLY A 20 -1.13 4.24 -4.98
C GLY A 20 -2.58 4.10 -4.54
N ILE A 21 -2.84 3.44 -3.41
CA ILE A 21 -4.18 3.31 -2.81
C ILE A 21 -4.78 4.70 -2.53
N SER A 22 -3.98 5.61 -1.98
CA SER A 22 -4.42 6.97 -1.66
C SER A 22 -4.84 7.74 -2.91
N ILE A 23 -4.03 7.69 -3.97
CA ILE A 23 -4.33 8.35 -5.26
C ILE A 23 -5.62 7.76 -5.87
N VAL A 24 -5.71 6.43 -5.97
CA VAL A 24 -6.88 5.76 -6.56
C VAL A 24 -8.15 6.08 -5.76
N THR A 25 -8.08 6.03 -4.43
CA THR A 25 -9.22 6.35 -3.56
C THR A 25 -9.64 7.81 -3.71
N PHE A 26 -8.69 8.73 -3.79
CA PHE A 26 -8.97 10.16 -4.01
C PHE A 26 -9.63 10.39 -5.37
N LEU A 27 -9.11 9.79 -6.44
CA LEU A 27 -9.66 9.94 -7.79
C LEU A 27 -11.07 9.35 -7.88
N ILE A 28 -11.30 8.17 -7.30
CA ILE A 28 -12.65 7.57 -7.25
C ILE A 28 -13.60 8.49 -6.48
N GLY A 29 -13.19 8.94 -5.29
CA GLY A 29 -14.01 9.80 -4.44
C GLY A 29 -14.37 11.13 -5.11
N THR A 30 -13.40 11.79 -5.73
CA THR A 30 -13.61 13.11 -6.34
C THR A 30 -14.29 13.02 -7.71
N LEU A 31 -13.89 12.10 -8.58
CA LEU A 31 -14.38 12.04 -9.96
C LEU A 31 -15.71 11.29 -10.10
N LEU A 32 -15.94 10.24 -9.30
CA LEU A 32 -17.16 9.42 -9.41
C LEU A 32 -18.22 9.82 -8.38
N PHE A 33 -17.80 10.23 -7.18
CA PHE A 33 -18.70 10.52 -6.06
C PHE A 33 -18.76 12.00 -5.67
N ASN A 34 -18.01 12.88 -6.33
CA ASN A 34 -17.93 14.33 -6.04
C ASN A 34 -17.68 14.63 -4.55
N LEU A 35 -16.89 13.79 -3.87
CA LEU A 35 -16.55 13.99 -2.46
C LEU A 35 -15.77 15.29 -2.27
N SER A 36 -16.11 16.01 -1.21
CA SER A 36 -15.29 17.15 -0.75
C SER A 36 -13.90 16.68 -0.30
N LEU A 37 -12.96 17.62 -0.11
CA LEU A 37 -11.59 17.32 0.30
C LEU A 37 -11.55 16.51 1.62
N LEU A 38 -12.33 16.91 2.63
CA LEU A 38 -12.35 16.24 3.93
C LEU A 38 -12.97 14.85 3.84
N GLN A 39 -14.03 14.68 3.05
CA GLN A 39 -14.64 13.37 2.81
C GLN A 39 -13.69 12.43 2.05
N SER A 40 -12.97 12.95 1.06
CA SER A 40 -11.95 12.18 0.33
C SER A 40 -10.81 11.75 1.25
N PHE A 41 -10.38 12.64 2.16
CA PHE A 41 -9.36 12.30 3.16
C PHE A 41 -9.84 11.20 4.12
N ALA A 42 -11.07 11.29 4.62
CA ALA A 42 -11.68 10.25 5.44
C ALA A 42 -11.79 8.91 4.69
N ALA A 43 -12.15 8.94 3.41
CA ALA A 43 -12.19 7.75 2.55
C ALA A 43 -10.81 7.12 2.37
N ILE A 44 -9.76 7.91 2.15
CA ILE A 44 -8.38 7.42 2.07
C ILE A 44 -7.98 6.73 3.37
N VAL A 45 -8.21 7.37 4.53
CA VAL A 45 -7.91 6.76 5.83
C VAL A 45 -8.66 5.44 5.98
N GLY A 46 -9.97 5.41 5.69
CA GLY A 46 -10.77 4.19 5.73
C GLY A 46 -10.22 3.08 4.83
N ALA A 47 -9.90 3.40 3.58
CA ALA A 47 -9.33 2.45 2.62
C ALA A 47 -7.98 1.88 3.08
N LEU A 48 -7.11 2.72 3.65
CA LEU A 48 -5.82 2.28 4.17
C LEU A 48 -5.97 1.34 5.36
N PHE A 49 -6.88 1.61 6.29
CA PHE A 49 -7.15 0.70 7.41
C PHE A 49 -7.75 -0.64 6.96
N LEU A 50 -8.69 -0.59 6.02
CA LEU A 50 -9.33 -1.80 5.47
C LEU A 50 -8.33 -2.67 4.69
N LEU A 51 -7.44 -2.05 3.92
CA LEU A 51 -6.46 -2.76 3.08
C LEU A 51 -5.13 -3.03 3.79
N ALA A 52 -4.91 -2.48 4.99
CA ALA A 52 -3.68 -2.69 5.78
C ALA A 52 -3.21 -4.15 5.85
N PRO A 53 -4.04 -5.15 6.23
CA PRO A 53 -3.59 -6.53 6.34
C PRO A 53 -3.16 -7.13 4.98
N ILE A 54 -3.79 -6.69 3.89
CA ILE A 54 -3.46 -7.12 2.53
C ILE A 54 -2.17 -6.44 2.06
N ASN A 55 -2.06 -5.14 2.24
CA ASN A 55 -0.91 -4.35 1.81
C ASN A 55 0.39 -4.84 2.48
N LEU A 56 0.35 -5.10 3.79
CA LEU A 56 1.51 -5.62 4.52
C LEU A 56 1.98 -6.99 4.01
N ARG A 57 1.06 -7.85 3.55
CA ARG A 57 1.42 -9.15 2.94
C ARG A 57 1.93 -8.97 1.52
N LEU A 58 1.22 -8.19 0.71
CA LEU A 58 1.56 -7.96 -0.69
C LEU A 58 2.94 -7.31 -0.84
N SER A 59 3.25 -6.33 0.01
CA SER A 59 4.55 -5.65 0.02
C SER A 59 5.72 -6.60 0.22
N ARG A 60 5.55 -7.60 1.10
CA ARG A 60 6.57 -8.64 1.33
C ARG A 60 6.72 -9.58 0.14
N ILE A 61 5.60 -10.00 -0.45
CA ILE A 61 5.60 -10.89 -1.62
C ILE A 61 6.26 -10.19 -2.81
N LEU A 62 5.88 -8.94 -3.09
CA LEU A 62 6.46 -8.16 -4.18
C LEU A 62 7.94 -7.89 -3.96
N TRP A 63 8.35 -7.53 -2.74
CA TRP A 63 9.76 -7.35 -2.42
C TRP A 63 10.59 -8.61 -2.70
N ILE A 64 10.14 -9.78 -2.24
CA ILE A 64 10.84 -11.06 -2.50
C ILE A 64 10.96 -11.29 -4.01
N ASN A 65 9.86 -11.21 -4.76
CA ASN A 65 9.85 -11.55 -6.19
C ASN A 65 10.64 -10.57 -7.05
N LEU A 66 10.78 -9.32 -6.62
CA LEU A 66 11.51 -8.29 -7.37
C LEU A 66 13.00 -8.26 -7.06
N PHE A 67 13.40 -8.56 -5.82
CA PHE A 67 14.76 -8.27 -5.33
C PHE A 67 15.51 -9.48 -4.79
N ILE A 68 14.84 -10.60 -4.50
CA ILE A 68 15.49 -11.82 -3.99
C ILE A 68 15.52 -12.84 -5.12
N SER A 69 16.72 -13.14 -5.60
CA SER A 69 16.93 -14.19 -6.60
C SER A 69 16.78 -15.56 -5.96
N TYR A 70 16.11 -16.47 -6.66
CA TYR A 70 16.00 -17.86 -6.23
C TYR A 70 17.34 -18.57 -6.49
N GLU A 71 17.97 -19.07 -5.43
CA GLU A 71 19.07 -20.02 -5.54
C GLU A 71 18.49 -21.45 -5.44
N ALA A 72 18.78 -22.27 -6.46
CA ALA A 72 18.30 -23.64 -6.60
C ALA A 72 19.21 -24.65 -5.88
#